data_AF-A0A7R8H3J9-F1
#
_entry.id   AF-A0A7R8H3J9-F1
#
_cell.length_a   1.000
_cell.length_b   1.000
_cell.length_c   1.000
_cell.angle_alpha   90.00
_cell.angle_beta   90.00
_cell.angle_gamma   90.00
#
_symmetry.space_group_name_H-M   'P 1'
#
loop_
_entity.id
_entity.type
_entity.pdbx_description
1 polymer ?
#
loop_
_entity_poly.entity_id
_entity_poly.type
_entity_poly.pdbx_seq_one_letter_code
_entity_poly.pdbx_strand_id
1 'polypeptide(L)'
;MDSVTGIQDHEELESYPLEKIKQKTLERKNELSGQIQIIKKCASKGDYKNKKKSYVEITQLEKDLELKHSNELLQVKVTYDSILLEISTPEAAHGINPKMFEPQKKGKEK
;
A
#
# COMPACT_ATOMS: atom_id res chain seq x y z
N MET A 1 -2.81 7.12 -42.36
CA MET A 1 -3.56 6.69 -41.16
C MET A 1 -2.52 6.30 -40.15
N ASP A 2 -2.23 7.25 -39.28
CA ASP A 2 -1.10 7.24 -38.36
C ASP A 2 -1.38 6.30 -37.19
N SER A 3 -0.58 5.25 -37.05
CA SER A 3 -0.47 4.51 -35.78
C SER A 3 0.74 5.04 -35.04
N VAL A 4 0.54 6.14 -34.33
CA VAL A 4 1.41 6.54 -33.22
C VAL A 4 1.05 5.64 -32.04
N THR A 5 1.61 4.44 -32.01
CA THR A 5 1.74 3.70 -30.74
C THR A 5 2.90 4.33 -29.98
N GLY A 6 2.55 5.38 -29.23
CA GLY A 6 3.42 5.98 -28.23
C GLY A 6 3.76 4.93 -27.16
N ILE A 7 4.83 4.19 -27.41
CA ILE A 7 5.68 3.66 -26.35
C ILE A 7 6.58 4.83 -26.01
N GLN A 8 6.05 5.80 -25.28
CA GLN A 8 6.89 6.81 -24.67
C GLN A 8 7.67 6.09 -23.57
N ASP A 9 8.98 6.05 -23.78
CA ASP A 9 10.01 5.86 -22.78
C ASP A 9 9.59 6.52 -21.48
N HIS A 10 9.09 5.73 -20.53
CA HIS A 10 8.89 6.24 -19.18
C HIS A 10 10.21 6.06 -18.46
N GLU A 11 11.02 7.11 -18.54
CA GLU A 11 12.16 7.34 -17.67
C GLU A 11 11.85 6.79 -16.27
N GLU A 12 12.80 6.00 -15.78
CA GLU A 12 12.88 5.39 -14.45
C GLU A 12 13.08 6.49 -13.39
N LEU A 13 12.25 7.52 -13.44
CA LEU A 13 12.28 8.67 -12.54
C LEU A 13 11.42 8.32 -11.33
N GLU A 14 12.02 7.64 -10.35
CA GLU A 14 11.56 7.47 -8.97
C GLU A 14 10.03 7.56 -8.80
N SER A 15 9.26 6.66 -9.41
CA SER A 15 7.80 6.76 -9.30
C SER A 15 7.43 6.57 -7.83
N TYR A 16 6.85 7.61 -7.21
CA TYR A 16 6.32 7.57 -5.85
C TYR A 16 5.56 6.26 -5.61
N PRO A 17 5.62 5.67 -4.40
CA PRO A 17 5.03 4.36 -4.10
C PRO A 17 3.59 4.17 -4.61
N LEU A 18 2.79 5.24 -4.62
CA LEU A 18 1.43 5.25 -5.16
C LEU A 18 1.36 5.11 -6.69
N GLU A 19 2.23 5.79 -7.45
CA GLU A 19 2.27 5.68 -8.91
C GLU A 19 2.69 4.28 -9.34
N LYS A 20 3.64 3.66 -8.63
CA LYS A 20 4.03 2.26 -8.85
C LYS A 20 2.86 1.29 -8.63
N ILE A 21 2.03 1.54 -7.61
CA ILE A 21 0.84 0.73 -7.34
C ILE A 21 -0.22 0.93 -8.43
N LYS A 22 -0.45 2.17 -8.89
CA LYS A 22 -1.38 2.46 -9.99
C LYS A 22 -0.97 1.73 -11.27
N GLN A 23 0.31 1.84 -11.66
CA GLN A 23 0.83 1.19 -12.86
C GLN A 23 0.67 -0.33 -12.79
N LYS A 24 1.10 -0.96 -11.69
CA LYS A 24 0.91 -2.41 -11.47
C LYS A 24 -0.57 -2.81 -11.51
N THR A 25 -1.45 -1.99 -10.99
CA THR A 25 -2.89 -2.28 -10.98
C THR A 25 -3.48 -2.19 -12.38
N LEU A 26 -3.03 -1.24 -13.20
CA LEU A 26 -3.42 -1.12 -14.60
C LEU A 26 -2.97 -2.34 -15.41
N GLU A 27 -1.72 -2.77 -15.25
CA GLU A 27 -1.18 -3.97 -15.90
C GLU A 27 -2.00 -5.22 -15.54
N ARG A 28 -2.25 -5.43 -14.24
CA ARG A 28 -3.08 -6.55 -13.76
C ARG A 28 -4.52 -6.48 -14.28
N LYS A 29 -5.11 -5.30 -14.41
CA LYS A 29 -6.45 -5.12 -15.01
C LYS A 29 -6.46 -5.54 -16.48
N ASN A 30 -5.41 -5.18 -17.23
CA ASN A 30 -5.27 -5.57 -18.63
C ASN A 30 -5.11 -7.10 -18.77
N GLU A 31 -4.28 -7.71 -17.94
CA GLU A 31 -4.12 -9.17 -17.88
C GLU A 31 -5.44 -9.88 -17.52
N LEU A 32 -6.13 -9.38 -16.49
CA LEU A 32 -7.42 -9.91 -16.05
C LEU A 32 -8.48 -9.82 -17.16
N SER A 33 -8.52 -8.71 -17.90
CA SER A 33 -9.41 -8.57 -19.06
C SER A 33 -9.16 -9.66 -20.11
N GLY A 34 -7.89 -9.96 -20.39
CA GLY A 34 -7.49 -11.07 -21.27
C GLY A 34 -7.97 -12.43 -20.75
N GLN A 35 -7.74 -12.70 -19.46
CA GLN A 35 -8.19 -13.94 -18.81
C GLN A 35 -9.71 -14.10 -18.84
N ILE A 36 -10.46 -13.03 -18.52
CA ILE A 36 -11.93 -13.02 -18.56
C ILE A 36 -12.43 -13.35 -19.97
N GLN A 37 -11.80 -12.80 -21.02
CA GLN A 37 -12.18 -13.11 -22.40
C GLN A 37 -11.95 -14.58 -22.73
N ILE A 38 -10.84 -15.17 -22.29
CA ILE A 38 -10.55 -16.60 -22.48
C ILE A 38 -11.59 -17.44 -21.75
N ILE A 39 -11.84 -17.17 -20.46
CA ILE A 39 -12.83 -17.88 -19.64
C ILE A 39 -14.22 -17.83 -20.29
N LYS A 40 -14.65 -16.65 -20.76
CA LYS A 40 -15.93 -16.48 -21.47
C LYS A 40 -15.99 -17.25 -22.79
N LYS A 41 -14.88 -17.37 -23.52
CA LYS A 41 -14.81 -18.14 -24.77
C LYS A 41 -14.81 -19.65 -24.52
N CYS A 42 -14.18 -20.12 -23.44
CA CYS A 42 -14.16 -21.52 -23.06
C CYS A 42 -15.53 -22.03 -22.56
N ALA A 43 -16.37 -21.14 -22.02
CA ALA A 43 -17.74 -21.47 -21.66
C ALA A 43 -18.60 -21.75 -22.91
N SER A 44 -18.86 -23.02 -23.19
CA SER A 44 -19.62 -23.46 -24.36
C SER A 44 -21.09 -23.04 -24.29
N LYS A 45 -21.68 -22.66 -25.44
CA LYS A 45 -23.12 -22.33 -25.53
C LYS A 45 -23.95 -23.58 -25.20
N GLY A 46 -24.80 -23.48 -24.16
CA GLY A 46 -25.70 -24.56 -23.73
C GLY A 46 -25.27 -25.25 -22.42
N ASP A 47 -24.04 -25.08 -21.98
CA ASP A 47 -23.57 -25.63 -20.70
C ASP A 47 -23.76 -24.61 -19.56
N TYR A 48 -24.96 -24.57 -19.00
CA TYR A 48 -25.31 -23.66 -17.92
C TYR A 48 -24.46 -23.85 -16.65
N LYS A 49 -24.03 -25.08 -16.35
CA LYS A 49 -23.25 -25.38 -15.15
C LYS A 49 -21.85 -24.79 -15.27
N ASN A 50 -21.18 -25.01 -16.40
CA ASN A 50 -19.86 -24.44 -16.65
C ASN A 50 -19.93 -22.93 -16.84
N LYS A 51 -20.97 -22.40 -17.50
CA LYS A 51 -21.19 -20.95 -17.60
C LYS A 51 -21.30 -20.29 -16.21
N LYS A 52 -22.07 -20.90 -15.28
CA LYS A 52 -22.17 -20.40 -13.89
C LYS A 52 -20.82 -20.44 -13.17
N LYS A 53 -20.05 -21.53 -13.33
CA LYS A 53 -18.70 -21.63 -12.75
C LYS A 53 -17.77 -20.54 -13.30
N SER A 54 -17.77 -20.32 -14.61
CA SER A 54 -16.99 -19.26 -15.26
C SER A 54 -17.35 -17.87 -14.72
N TYR A 55 -18.63 -17.58 -14.46
CA TYR A 55 -19.00 -16.30 -13.83
C TYR A 55 -18.49 -16.18 -12.39
N VAL A 56 -18.60 -17.25 -11.60
CA VAL A 56 -18.08 -17.26 -10.21
C VAL A 56 -16.56 -17.05 -10.21
N GLU A 57 -15.85 -17.71 -11.12
CA GLU A 57 -14.40 -17.55 -11.29
C GLU A 57 -14.03 -16.12 -11.68
N ILE A 58 -14.71 -15.53 -12.67
CA ILE A 58 -14.50 -14.14 -13.07
C ILE A 58 -14.70 -13.19 -11.89
N THR A 59 -15.81 -13.35 -11.16
CA THR A 59 -16.10 -12.50 -9.98
C THR A 59 -15.06 -12.69 -8.88
N GLN A 60 -14.55 -13.90 -8.67
CA GLN A 60 -13.49 -14.13 -7.69
C GLN A 60 -12.20 -13.43 -8.09
N LEU A 61 -11.79 -13.54 -9.36
CA LEU A 61 -10.59 -12.88 -9.88
C LEU A 61 -10.68 -11.34 -9.78
N GLU A 62 -11.86 -10.76 -10.05
CA GLU A 62 -12.11 -9.32 -9.87
C GLU A 62 -11.97 -8.90 -8.40
N LYS A 63 -12.57 -9.66 -7.48
CA LYS A 63 -12.47 -9.40 -6.04
C LYS A 63 -11.05 -9.54 -5.51
N ASP A 64 -10.31 -10.55 -5.95
CA ASP A 64 -8.93 -10.78 -5.52
C ASP A 64 -8.02 -9.64 -5.98
N LEU A 65 -8.24 -9.13 -7.20
CA LEU A 65 -7.52 -7.96 -7.71
C LEU A 65 -7.80 -6.70 -6.89
N GLU A 66 -9.07 -6.44 -6.58
CA GLU A 66 -9.49 -5.31 -5.73
C GLU A 66 -8.91 -5.42 -4.32
N LEU A 67 -8.98 -6.60 -3.70
CA LEU A 67 -8.42 -6.85 -2.38
C LEU A 67 -6.90 -6.62 -2.36
N LYS A 68 -6.19 -7.14 -3.36
CA LYS A 68 -4.75 -6.93 -3.49
C LYS A 68 -4.40 -5.45 -3.65
N HIS A 69 -5.13 -4.72 -4.49
CA HIS A 69 -4.94 -3.28 -4.67
C HIS A 69 -5.21 -2.51 -3.37
N SER A 70 -6.29 -2.82 -2.67
CA SER A 70 -6.64 -2.20 -1.38
C SER A 70 -5.56 -2.44 -0.32
N ASN A 71 -5.04 -3.67 -0.22
CA ASN A 71 -3.96 -4.02 0.70
C ASN A 71 -2.65 -3.28 0.38
N GLU A 72 -2.30 -3.15 -0.90
CA GLU A 72 -1.11 -2.39 -1.33
C GLU A 72 -1.23 -0.91 -0.96
N LEU A 73 -2.42 -0.29 -1.15
CA LEU A 73 -2.67 1.09 -0.74
C LEU A 73 -2.62 1.27 0.78
N LEU A 74 -3.19 0.32 1.53
CA LEU A 74 -3.18 0.36 2.99
C LEU A 74 -1.75 0.28 3.54
N GLN A 75 -0.90 -0.58 2.96
CA GLN A 75 0.51 -0.68 3.36
C GLN A 75 1.25 0.65 3.16
N VAL A 76 1.05 1.33 2.04
CA VAL A 76 1.67 2.65 1.82
C VAL A 76 1.19 3.67 2.86
N LYS A 77 -0.11 3.67 3.17
CA LYS A 77 -0.66 4.55 4.20
C LYS A 77 -0.06 4.28 5.59
N VAL A 78 -0.02 3.02 6.02
CA VAL A 78 0.54 2.63 7.33
C VAL A 78 2.02 3.02 7.43
N THR A 79 2.79 2.84 6.36
CA THR A 79 4.20 3.26 6.32
C THR A 79 4.32 4.77 6.49
N TYR A 80 3.50 5.56 5.80
CA TYR A 80 3.51 7.01 5.91
C TYR A 80 3.08 7.50 7.31
N ASP A 81 2.01 6.93 7.85
CA ASP A 81 1.51 7.24 9.20
C ASP A 81 2.55 6.89 10.28
N SER A 82 3.27 5.76 10.13
CA SER A 82 4.37 5.38 11.04
C SER A 82 5.53 6.37 11.00
N ILE A 83 5.95 6.78 9.79
CA ILE A 83 7.01 7.78 9.61
C ILE A 83 6.61 9.10 10.25
N LEU A 84 5.39 9.59 10.02
CA LEU A 84 4.91 10.84 10.62
C LEU A 84 4.90 10.79 12.16
N LEU A 85 4.57 9.64 12.75
CA LEU A 85 4.57 9.47 14.19
C LEU A 85 5.99 9.54 14.79
N GLU A 86 6.98 8.94 14.14
CA GLU A 86 8.40 9.01 14.55
C GLU A 86 8.95 10.44 14.46
N ILE A 87 8.57 11.20 13.44
CA ILE A 87 9.03 12.60 13.28
C ILE A 87 8.33 13.53 14.31
N SER A 88 7.13 13.16 14.76
CA SER A 88 6.32 13.98 15.68
C SER A 88 6.59 13.72 17.16
N THR A 89 7.45 12.77 17.54
CA THR A 89 7.93 12.65 18.93
C THR A 89 9.09 13.63 19.14
N PRO A 90 8.90 14.77 19.83
CA PRO A 90 10.04 15.54 20.31
C PRO A 90 10.77 14.65 21.32
N GLU A 91 12.05 14.43 21.07
CA GLU A 91 12.99 13.84 22.01
C GLU A 91 12.92 14.63 23.33
N ALA A 92 12.07 14.18 24.25
CA ALA A 92 11.90 14.78 25.56
C ALA A 92 13.14 14.44 26.40
N ALA A 93 14.09 15.37 26.40
CA ALA A 93 14.95 15.74 27.51
C ALA A 93 15.46 14.60 28.43
N HIS A 94 16.66 14.10 28.16
CA HIS A 94 17.52 13.59 29.22
C HIS A 94 18.16 14.77 29.99
N GLY A 95 17.32 15.52 30.69
CA GLY A 95 17.73 16.47 31.73
C GLY A 95 18.02 15.73 33.03
N ILE A 96 19.23 15.19 33.14
CA ILE A 96 19.81 14.67 34.40
C ILE A 96 20.56 15.88 34.99
N ASN A 97 20.28 16.49 36.14
CA ASN A 97 20.19 15.94 37.49
C ASN A 97 19.90 17.11 38.49
N PRO A 98 18.80 17.17 39.26
CA PRO A 98 18.71 18.07 40.41
C PRO A 98 19.32 17.39 41.63
N LYS A 99 20.66 17.31 41.70
CA LYS A 99 21.35 16.81 42.88
C LYS A 99 21.44 17.89 43.95
N MET A 100 20.60 17.70 44.96
CA MET A 100 20.85 17.92 46.40
C MET A 100 20.67 19.34 46.94
N PHE A 101 19.49 19.52 47.54
CA PHE A 101 19.23 20.48 48.60
C PHE A 101 19.49 19.76 49.94
N GLU A 102 20.59 20.08 50.63
CA GLU A 102 20.75 19.80 52.07
C GLU A 102 21.27 21.06 52.78
N PRO A 103 20.47 21.72 53.64
CA PRO A 103 20.97 22.76 54.52
C PRO A 103 21.63 22.13 55.76
N GLN A 104 22.95 22.27 55.89
CA GLN A 104 23.68 21.88 57.10
C GLN A 104 23.28 22.77 58.29
N LYS A 105 22.75 22.15 59.35
CA LYS A 105 22.57 22.77 60.67
C LYS A 105 23.95 23.01 61.29
N LYS A 106 24.40 24.26 61.40
CA LYS A 106 25.50 24.62 62.31
C LYS A 106 24.95 24.82 63.71
N GLY A 107 25.27 23.88 64.60
CA GLY A 107 25.04 23.97 66.02
C GLY A 107 25.79 25.16 66.65
N LYS A 108 25.13 25.80 67.61
CA LYS A 108 25.73 26.74 68.56
C LYS A 108 26.27 25.96 69.76
N GLU A 109 27.56 26.11 70.03
CA GLU A 109 28.21 26.04 71.35
C GLU A 109 29.45 26.94 71.17
N LYS A 110 29.71 27.99 71.96
CA LYS A 110 29.51 28.20 73.39
C LYS A 110 29.02 29.63 73.68
#